data_AF-A0A0B6ZS35-F1
#
_entry.id   AF-A0A0B6ZS35-F1
#
_cell.length_a   1.000
_cell.length_b   1.000
_cell.length_c   1.000
_cell.angle_alpha   90.00
_cell.angle_beta   90.00
_cell.angle_gamma   90.00
#
_symmetry.space_group_name_H-M   'P 1'
#
loop_
_entity.id
_entity.type
_entity.pdbx_description
1 polymer ?
#
loop_
_entity_poly.entity_id
_entity_poly.type
_entity_poly.pdbx_seq_one_letter_code
_entity_poly.pdbx_strand_id
1 'polypeptide(L)'
;MKCVGKFVSLTLLASSVLQCIALKYNPSKTYTYSYNTNILLNEVNSKVTTRAQKDVGVELSISFDLSTVYKDETSQMFKLSIKKAQVSSAINPNVKKDLESSLFLPVLFQMNGDLVENLHFASKDSTFSRNVKKGIVAIFQVQDNVGQRREVDVSGECEVSYTSNKADHIVRTKTDCKN
;
A
#
# COMPACT_ATOMS: atom_id res chain seq x y z
N MET A 1 -10.62 14.66 -11.76
CA MET A 1 -9.84 15.93 -11.75
C MET A 1 -9.19 16.16 -13.13
N LYS A 2 -9.34 17.33 -13.79
CA LYS A 2 -8.76 17.57 -15.15
C LYS A 2 -7.36 18.20 -15.03
N CYS A 3 -6.33 17.56 -15.59
CA CYS A 3 -5.04 18.20 -15.84
C CYS A 3 -5.25 19.31 -16.90
N VAL A 4 -5.21 20.57 -16.49
CA VAL A 4 -5.29 21.71 -17.40
C VAL A 4 -3.86 22.10 -17.80
N GLY A 5 -3.47 21.71 -19.01
CA GLY A 5 -2.19 22.12 -19.61
C GLY A 5 -2.29 23.53 -20.20
N LYS A 6 -1.36 24.42 -19.83
CA LYS A 6 -1.06 25.61 -20.63
C LYS A 6 -0.24 25.16 -21.84
N PHE A 7 -0.82 25.28 -23.03
CA PHE A 7 -0.10 25.09 -24.29
C PHE A 7 0.86 26.27 -24.50
N VAL A 8 2.16 26.00 -24.46
CA VAL A 8 3.17 26.82 -25.13
C VAL A 8 3.64 26.01 -26.32
N SER A 9 3.32 26.53 -27.51
CA SER A 9 3.69 25.94 -28.79
C SER A 9 5.13 26.30 -29.13
N LEU A 10 6.04 25.32 -29.11
CA LEU A 10 7.17 25.27 -30.04
C LEU A 10 7.66 23.83 -30.18
N THR A 11 7.70 23.39 -31.42
CA THR A 11 7.97 22.03 -31.91
C THR A 11 9.34 21.48 -31.49
N LEU A 12 9.33 20.46 -30.64
CA LEU A 12 10.30 19.36 -30.63
C LEU A 12 9.50 18.10 -30.26
N LEU A 13 9.58 17.03 -31.06
CA LEU A 13 8.98 15.71 -30.79
C LEU A 13 9.72 15.03 -29.61
N ALA A 14 9.65 15.62 -28.43
CA ALA A 14 9.84 14.89 -27.19
C ALA A 14 8.45 14.44 -26.76
N SER A 15 8.15 13.14 -26.92
CA SER A 15 7.00 12.52 -26.27
C SER A 15 7.29 12.53 -24.77
N SER A 16 7.09 13.68 -24.11
CA SER A 16 7.04 13.77 -22.67
C SER A 16 5.73 13.13 -22.24
N VAL A 17 5.79 11.83 -21.95
CA VAL A 17 4.72 11.18 -21.19
C VAL A 17 4.66 11.93 -19.87
N LEU A 18 3.67 12.81 -19.71
CA LEU A 18 3.40 13.46 -18.43
C LEU A 18 3.03 12.34 -17.45
N GLN A 19 3.99 11.91 -16.64
CA GLN A 19 3.73 10.99 -15.54
C GLN A 19 2.90 11.73 -14.50
N CYS A 20 1.60 11.47 -14.49
CA CYS A 20 0.72 11.86 -13.40
C CYS A 20 0.98 10.95 -12.21
N ILE A 21 1.59 11.50 -11.16
CA ILE A 21 1.71 10.83 -9.86
C ILE A 21 0.32 10.85 -9.20
N ALA A 22 -0.23 9.65 -8.95
CA ALA A 22 -1.56 9.48 -8.37
C ALA A 22 -1.65 10.05 -6.94
N LEU A 23 -0.62 9.79 -6.11
CA LEU A 23 -0.58 10.24 -4.72
C LEU A 23 0.34 11.44 -4.55
N LYS A 24 -0.23 12.57 -4.09
CA LYS A 24 0.52 13.81 -3.85
C LYS A 24 0.57 14.14 -2.36
N TYR A 25 1.78 14.12 -1.81
CA TYR A 25 2.03 14.46 -0.40
C TYR A 25 2.68 15.84 -0.27
N ASN A 26 2.24 16.58 0.76
CA ASN A 26 2.83 17.84 1.17
C ASN A 26 3.96 17.59 2.20
N PRO A 27 5.19 18.06 1.96
CA PRO A 27 6.31 17.84 2.87
C PRO A 27 6.11 18.38 4.30
N SER A 28 5.31 19.44 4.47
CA SER A 28 5.05 20.07 5.76
C SER A 28 3.90 19.40 6.54
N LYS A 29 3.34 18.30 6.03
CA LYS A 29 2.22 17.60 6.66
C LYS A 29 2.59 16.18 7.06
N THR A 30 2.01 15.76 8.19
CA THR A 30 1.95 14.35 8.59
C THR A 30 0.53 13.86 8.34
N TYR A 31 0.40 12.69 7.72
CA TYR A 31 -0.86 12.07 7.36
C TYR A 31 -1.07 10.85 8.25
N THR A 32 -2.16 10.82 8.99
CA THR A 32 -2.51 9.68 9.83
C THR A 32 -3.50 8.79 9.10
N TYR A 33 -3.19 7.49 9.05
CA TYR A 33 -3.98 6.48 8.37
C TYR A 33 -4.49 5.43 9.35
N SER A 34 -5.62 4.81 8.98
CA SER A 34 -6.13 3.59 9.57
C SER A 34 -6.12 2.50 8.51
N TYR A 35 -5.49 1.38 8.83
CA TYR A 35 -5.35 0.21 7.97
C TYR A 35 -5.97 -0.99 8.67
N ASN A 36 -6.91 -1.67 8.00
CA ASN A 36 -7.53 -2.88 8.50
C ASN A 36 -7.42 -3.97 7.43
N THR A 37 -7.07 -5.18 7.84
CA THR A 37 -7.08 -6.36 6.97
C THR A 37 -7.67 -7.56 7.70
N ASN A 38 -8.47 -8.34 6.98
CA ASN A 38 -9.13 -9.53 7.48
C ASN A 38 -8.57 -10.76 6.78
N ILE A 39 -8.09 -11.73 7.56
CA ILE A 39 -7.64 -13.02 7.06
C ILE A 39 -8.67 -14.04 7.54
N LEU A 40 -9.43 -14.58 6.60
CA LEU A 40 -10.44 -15.61 6.84
C LEU A 40 -9.95 -16.93 6.23
N LEU A 41 -10.14 -18.01 6.97
CA LEU A 41 -9.87 -19.38 6.55
C LEU A 41 -11.21 -20.11 6.55
N ASN A 42 -11.56 -20.63 5.37
CA ASN A 42 -12.80 -21.33 5.12
C ASN A 42 -12.57 -22.57 4.25
N GLU A 43 -13.53 -23.48 4.27
CA GLU A 43 -13.53 -24.62 3.36
C GLU A 43 -14.18 -24.23 2.03
N VAL A 44 -13.53 -24.58 0.92
CA VAL A 44 -13.93 -24.19 -0.45
C VAL A 44 -15.38 -24.57 -0.80
N ASN A 45 -15.94 -25.60 -0.14
CA ASN A 45 -17.27 -26.15 -0.43
C ASN A 45 -18.20 -26.23 0.79
N SER A 46 -17.92 -25.52 1.90
CA SER A 46 -18.79 -25.59 3.09
C SER A 46 -20.13 -24.93 2.81
N LYS A 47 -21.16 -25.74 2.52
CA LYS A 47 -22.55 -25.34 2.67
C LYS A 47 -22.77 -25.06 4.16
N VAL A 48 -22.72 -23.78 4.54
CA VAL A 48 -22.87 -23.32 5.93
C VAL A 48 -24.21 -23.82 6.46
N THR A 49 -24.18 -24.90 7.24
CA THR A 49 -25.36 -25.58 7.80
C THR A 49 -25.31 -25.61 9.32
N THR A 50 -24.15 -25.37 9.95
CA THR A 50 -24.00 -25.28 11.41
C THR A 50 -23.09 -24.14 11.85
N ARG A 51 -23.21 -23.69 13.11
CA ARG A 51 -22.33 -22.65 13.71
C ARG A 51 -20.84 -23.04 13.74
N ALA A 52 -20.52 -24.32 13.64
CA ALA A 52 -19.14 -24.84 13.61
C ALA A 52 -18.44 -24.65 12.24
N GLN A 53 -19.19 -24.31 11.18
CA GLN A 53 -18.67 -24.05 9.83
C GLN A 53 -18.48 -22.55 9.55
N LYS A 54 -18.38 -21.72 10.60
CA LYS A 54 -18.19 -20.28 10.48
C LYS A 54 -16.71 -20.00 10.19
N ASP A 55 -16.42 -19.17 9.19
CA ASP A 55 -15.06 -18.77 8.81
C ASP A 55 -14.24 -18.38 10.07
N VAL A 56 -13.10 -19.05 10.25
CA VAL A 56 -12.15 -18.72 11.32
C VAL A 56 -11.15 -17.71 10.79
N GLY A 57 -10.68 -16.79 11.62
CA GLY A 57 -9.81 -15.76 11.11
C GLY A 57 -9.36 -14.74 12.12
N VAL A 58 -8.52 -13.83 11.63
CA VAL A 58 -8.00 -12.70 12.39
C VAL A 58 -8.20 -11.41 11.61
N GLU A 59 -8.53 -10.36 12.36
CA GLU A 59 -8.54 -8.99 11.87
C GLU A 59 -7.31 -8.29 12.44
N LEU A 60 -6.54 -7.64 11.58
CA LEU A 60 -5.39 -6.83 11.94
C LEU A 60 -5.75 -5.36 11.72
N SER A 61 -5.71 -4.57 12.79
CA SER A 61 -5.97 -3.13 12.78
C SER A 61 -4.71 -2.35 13.14
N ILE A 62 -4.32 -1.41 12.28
CA ILE A 62 -3.11 -0.60 12.42
C ILE A 62 -3.45 0.87 12.21
N SER A 63 -2.98 1.73 13.11
CA SER A 63 -2.92 3.17 12.89
C SER A 63 -1.47 3.60 12.75
N PHE A 64 -1.17 4.40 11.73
CA PHE A 64 0.19 4.86 11.47
C PHE A 64 0.20 6.30 10.93
N ASP A 65 1.33 6.95 11.17
CA ASP A 65 1.64 8.25 10.58
C ASP A 65 2.58 8.06 9.37
N LEU A 66 2.29 8.81 8.31
CA LEU A 66 3.12 8.96 7.14
C LEU A 66 3.60 10.40 7.04
N SER A 67 4.90 10.60 7.01
CA SER A 67 5.53 11.92 6.87
C SER A 67 6.55 11.89 5.74
N THR A 68 6.69 12.98 5.00
CA THR A 68 7.74 13.11 3.98
C THR A 68 9.01 13.58 4.68
N VAL A 69 10.12 12.87 4.51
CA VAL A 69 11.43 13.26 5.08
C VAL A 69 12.31 13.94 4.05
N TYR A 70 12.12 13.65 2.77
CA TYR A 70 12.82 14.26 1.66
C TYR A 70 11.95 14.24 0.40
N LYS A 71 12.09 15.25 -0.45
CA LYS A 71 11.40 15.35 -1.73
C LYS A 71 12.23 16.16 -2.72
N ASP A 72 12.45 15.59 -3.89
CA ASP A 72 12.91 16.30 -5.08
C ASP A 72 11.84 16.22 -6.20
N GLU A 73 12.21 16.52 -7.44
CA GLU A 73 11.30 16.51 -8.59
C GLU A 73 10.76 15.11 -8.95
N THR A 74 11.53 14.06 -8.69
CA THR A 74 11.26 12.68 -9.14
C THR A 74 11.17 11.67 -8.00
N SER A 75 11.88 11.92 -6.91
CA SER A 75 12.06 11.03 -5.77
C SER A 75 11.50 11.65 -4.49
N GLN A 76 10.84 10.81 -3.71
CA GLN A 76 10.26 11.16 -2.41
C GLN A 76 10.62 10.09 -1.40
N MET A 77 11.10 10.52 -0.24
CA MET A 77 11.37 9.63 0.87
C MET A 77 10.31 9.85 1.94
N PHE A 78 9.70 8.76 2.37
CA PHE A 78 8.68 8.75 3.40
C PHE A 78 9.17 8.04 4.65
N LYS A 79 8.68 8.50 5.80
CA LYS A 79 8.76 7.80 7.07
C LYS A 79 7.38 7.35 7.48
N LEU A 80 7.22 6.05 7.63
CA LEU A 80 6.02 5.41 8.17
C LEU A 80 6.30 5.02 9.62
N SER A 81 5.40 5.42 10.52
CA SER A 81 5.51 5.17 11.95
C SER A 81 4.19 4.64 12.51
N ILE A 82 4.15 3.35 12.81
CA ILE A 82 2.99 2.71 13.43
C ILE A 82 2.82 3.25 14.84
N LYS A 83 1.59 3.68 15.17
CA LYS A 83 1.20 4.23 16.47
C LYS A 83 0.42 3.23 17.31
N LYS A 84 -0.37 2.39 16.65
CA LYS A 84 -1.19 1.36 17.27
C LYS A 84 -1.30 0.18 16.33
N ALA A 85 -1.17 -1.04 16.85
CA ALA A 85 -1.35 -2.26 16.08
C ALA A 85 -1.96 -3.35 16.96
N GLN A 86 -3.10 -3.88 16.52
CA GLN A 86 -3.89 -4.84 17.27
C GLN A 86 -4.35 -5.96 16.36
N VAL A 87 -4.46 -7.17 16.91
CA VAL A 87 -5.11 -8.29 16.28
C VAL A 87 -6.36 -8.67 17.07
N SER A 88 -7.47 -8.93 16.38
CA SER A 88 -8.69 -9.46 16.97
C SER A 88 -9.14 -10.74 16.29
N SER A 89 -9.84 -11.60 17.03
CA SER A 89 -10.49 -12.77 16.43
C SER A 89 -11.66 -12.33 15.55
N ALA A 90 -11.74 -12.86 14.33
CA ALA A 90 -12.87 -12.61 13.43
C ALA A 90 -14.19 -13.21 13.97
N ILE A 91 -14.12 -14.30 14.75
CA ILE A 91 -15.29 -14.96 15.35
C ILE A 91 -15.70 -14.27 16.65
N ASN A 92 -14.74 -13.78 17.42
CA ASN A 92 -14.98 -13.07 18.67
C ASN A 92 -14.17 -11.76 18.73
N PRO A 93 -14.71 -10.65 18.18
CA PRO A 93 -14.01 -9.37 18.13
C PRO A 93 -13.62 -8.79 19.51
N ASN A 94 -14.17 -9.31 20.60
CA ASN A 94 -13.82 -8.90 21.96
C ASN A 94 -12.45 -9.45 22.39
N VAL A 95 -11.97 -10.53 21.76
CA VAL A 95 -10.62 -11.06 22.01
C VAL A 95 -9.64 -10.26 21.16
N LYS A 96 -8.93 -9.33 21.80
CA LYS A 96 -7.94 -8.44 21.18
C LYS A 96 -6.57 -8.60 21.83
N LYS A 97 -5.52 -8.48 21.04
CA LYS A 97 -4.13 -8.47 21.53
C LYS A 97 -3.33 -7.40 20.80
N ASP A 98 -2.54 -6.65 21.55
CA ASP A 98 -1.57 -5.73 20.97
C ASP A 98 -0.43 -6.50 20.32
N LEU A 99 0.06 -6.01 19.18
CA LEU A 99 1.18 -6.62 18.47
C LEU A 99 2.54 -6.24 19.08
N GLU A 100 3.57 -6.99 18.66
CA GLU A 100 4.92 -6.88 19.18
C GLU A 100 5.55 -5.48 19.05
N SER A 101 6.49 -5.18 19.95
CA SER A 101 7.14 -3.87 20.05
C SER A 101 7.97 -3.48 18.81
N SER A 102 8.49 -4.46 18.07
CA SER A 102 9.30 -4.20 16.86
C SER A 102 8.50 -3.52 15.75
N LEU A 103 7.17 -3.74 15.72
CA LEU A 103 6.27 -3.13 14.73
C LEU A 103 6.27 -1.59 14.80
N PHE A 104 6.50 -1.03 15.99
CA PHE A 104 6.48 0.41 16.24
C PHE A 104 7.77 1.13 15.84
N LEU A 105 8.83 0.39 15.46
CA LEU A 105 10.02 0.99 14.87
C LEU A 105 9.66 1.58 13.50
N PRO A 106 10.12 2.79 13.15
CA PRO A 106 9.79 3.39 11.86
C PRO A 106 10.43 2.62 10.70
N VAL A 107 9.78 2.65 9.54
CA VAL A 107 10.37 2.26 8.25
C VAL A 107 10.46 3.51 7.37
N LEU A 108 11.57 3.64 6.65
CA LEU A 108 11.70 4.62 5.59
C LEU A 108 11.53 3.93 4.25
N PHE A 109 10.79 4.55 3.33
CA PHE A 109 10.69 4.03 1.97
C PHE A 109 10.80 5.14 0.95
N GLN A 110 11.49 4.84 -0.14
CA GLN A 110 11.70 5.74 -1.27
C GLN A 110 10.67 5.41 -2.35
N MET A 111 9.98 6.43 -2.82
CA MET A 111 9.20 6.39 -4.04
C MET A 111 9.93 7.15 -5.14
N ASN A 112 10.00 6.56 -6.33
CA ASN A 112 10.47 7.21 -7.54
C ASN A 112 9.31 7.26 -8.53
N GLY A 113 8.77 8.47 -8.75
CA GLY A 113 7.47 8.65 -9.38
C GLY A 113 6.36 7.98 -8.55
N ASP A 114 5.82 6.89 -9.09
CA ASP A 114 4.73 6.10 -8.51
C ASP A 114 5.14 4.68 -8.09
N LEU A 115 6.44 4.37 -8.13
CA LEU A 115 7.02 3.08 -7.76
C LEU A 115 7.76 3.17 -6.44
N VAL A 116 7.63 2.13 -5.61
CA VAL A 116 8.43 1.97 -4.39
C VAL A 116 9.76 1.33 -4.79
N GLU A 117 10.85 2.08 -4.64
CA GLU A 117 12.19 1.64 -5.09
C GLU A 117 12.97 0.98 -3.95
N ASN A 118 13.00 1.60 -2.78
CA ASN A 118 13.80 1.15 -1.64
C ASN A 118 13.00 1.15 -0.34
N LEU A 119 13.27 0.17 0.53
CA LEU A 119 12.75 0.12 1.90
C LEU A 119 13.91 -0.05 2.88
N HIS A 120 13.93 0.78 3.92
CA HIS A 120 14.95 0.78 4.96
C HIS A 120 14.30 0.50 6.31
N PHE A 121 14.59 -0.69 6.83
CA PHE A 121 14.08 -1.18 8.11
C PHE A 121 15.06 -0.92 9.25
N ALA A 122 14.54 -0.85 10.47
CA ALA A 122 15.40 -0.86 11.64
C ALA A 122 16.11 -2.22 11.76
N SER A 123 17.35 -2.25 12.25
CA SER A 123 18.12 -3.49 12.41
C SER A 123 17.41 -4.50 13.32
N LYS A 124 16.66 -4.01 14.32
CA LYS A 124 15.89 -4.80 15.29
C LYS A 124 14.49 -5.20 14.79
N ASP A 125 14.11 -4.88 13.56
CA ASP A 125 12.83 -5.31 13.01
C ASP A 125 12.80 -6.84 12.80
N SER A 126 11.80 -7.50 13.39
CA SER A 126 11.52 -8.92 13.14
C SER A 126 11.08 -9.14 11.69
N THR A 127 11.18 -10.38 11.20
CA THR A 127 10.65 -10.76 9.88
C THR A 127 9.16 -10.44 9.74
N PHE A 128 8.38 -10.68 10.79
CA PHE A 128 6.95 -10.36 10.83
C PHE A 128 6.72 -8.86 10.66
N SER A 129 7.42 -8.03 11.45
CA SER A 129 7.34 -6.57 11.37
C SER A 129 7.70 -6.04 9.98
N ARG A 130 8.78 -6.55 9.38
CA ARG A 130 9.18 -6.19 8.01
C ARG A 130 8.08 -6.53 7.01
N ASN A 131 7.48 -7.71 7.08
CA ASN A 131 6.45 -8.15 6.14
C ASN A 131 5.16 -7.34 6.27
N VAL A 132 4.71 -7.03 7.50
CA VAL A 132 3.56 -6.13 7.72
C VAL A 132 3.82 -4.75 7.12
N LYS A 133 4.99 -4.17 7.38
CA LYS A 133 5.38 -2.86 6.85
C LYS A 133 5.48 -2.86 5.32
N LYS A 134 6.04 -3.91 4.70
CA LYS A 134 6.03 -4.10 3.24
C LYS A 134 4.61 -4.12 2.68
N GLY A 135 3.70 -4.83 3.34
CA GLY A 135 2.29 -4.88 2.95
C GLY A 135 1.61 -3.51 2.96
N ILE A 136 1.84 -2.70 4.00
CA ILE A 136 1.31 -1.33 4.06
C ILE A 136 1.94 -0.45 2.99
N VAL A 137 3.28 -0.50 2.83
CA VAL A 137 4.01 0.31 1.84
C VAL A 137 3.56 0.00 0.41
N ALA A 138 3.28 -1.27 0.09
CA ALA A 138 2.82 -1.70 -1.23
C ALA A 138 1.49 -1.07 -1.68
N ILE A 139 0.69 -0.52 -0.76
CA ILE A 139 -0.57 0.17 -1.07
C ILE A 139 -0.30 1.55 -1.69
N PHE A 140 0.82 2.19 -1.35
CA PHE A 140 1.19 3.50 -1.89
C PHE A 140 1.76 3.43 -3.32
N GLN A 141 2.07 2.22 -3.81
CA GLN A 141 2.46 1.99 -5.20
C GLN A 141 1.23 1.93 -6.11
N VAL A 142 0.87 3.09 -6.67
CA VAL A 142 -0.31 3.26 -7.52
C VAL A 142 -0.03 4.28 -8.62
N GLN A 143 -0.29 3.89 -9.86
CA GLN A 143 -0.26 4.80 -11.01
C GLN A 143 -1.65 5.34 -11.32
N ASP A 144 -1.72 6.56 -11.82
CA ASP A 144 -2.99 7.21 -12.23
C ASP A 144 -3.43 6.77 -13.63
N ASN A 145 -2.45 6.41 -14.47
CA ASN A 145 -2.69 6.07 -15.87
C ASN A 145 -3.23 4.64 -16.01
N VAL A 146 -4.26 4.48 -16.85
CA VAL A 146 -4.75 3.17 -17.28
C VAL A 146 -3.66 2.47 -18.09
N GLY A 147 -3.44 1.18 -17.83
CA GLY A 147 -2.43 0.41 -18.55
C GLY A 147 -1.98 -0.82 -17.79
N GLN A 148 -0.98 -1.50 -18.34
CA GLN A 148 -0.36 -2.67 -17.74
C GLN A 148 1.14 -2.46 -17.58
N ARG A 149 1.70 -2.96 -16.48
CA ARG A 149 3.15 -3.00 -16.26
C ARG A 149 3.51 -4.11 -15.28
N ARG A 150 4.78 -4.47 -15.25
CA ARG A 150 5.32 -5.35 -14.21
C ARG A 150 5.69 -4.51 -12.99
N GLU A 151 5.38 -5.05 -11.82
CA GLU A 151 5.68 -4.41 -10.55
C GLU A 151 6.21 -5.41 -9.54
N VAL A 152 7.14 -4.97 -8.71
CA VAL A 152 7.68 -5.73 -7.58
C VAL A 152 7.10 -5.16 -6.30
N ASP A 153 6.52 -6.01 -5.46
CA ASP A 153 6.19 -5.66 -4.07
C ASP A 153 6.13 -6.89 -3.15
N VAL A 154 5.37 -6.82 -2.05
CA VAL A 154 5.24 -7.92 -1.08
C VAL A 154 4.69 -9.22 -1.69
N SER A 155 4.01 -9.14 -2.83
CA SER A 155 3.47 -10.30 -3.56
C SER A 155 4.49 -10.96 -4.50
N GLY A 156 5.70 -10.38 -4.63
CA GLY A 156 6.71 -10.77 -5.61
C GLY A 156 6.69 -9.88 -6.85
N GLU A 157 7.17 -10.39 -7.97
CA GLU A 157 7.06 -9.75 -9.29
C GLU A 157 5.77 -10.18 -9.96
N CYS A 158 4.85 -9.24 -10.19
CA CYS A 158 3.51 -9.50 -10.75
C CYS A 158 3.27 -8.72 -12.04
N GLU A 159 2.35 -9.22 -12.86
CA GLU A 159 1.71 -8.42 -13.91
C GLU A 159 0.57 -7.61 -13.28
N VAL A 160 0.59 -6.29 -13.48
CA VAL A 160 -0.35 -5.37 -12.87
C VAL A 160 -1.11 -4.60 -13.93
N SER A 161 -2.45 -4.61 -13.83
CA SER A 161 -3.33 -3.83 -14.67
C SER A 161 -4.05 -2.74 -13.85
N TYR A 162 -4.04 -1.53 -14.41
CA TYR A 162 -4.70 -0.36 -13.85
C TYR A 162 -5.89 0.03 -14.71
N THR A 163 -7.07 0.13 -14.11
CA THR A 163 -8.30 0.57 -14.77
C THR A 163 -8.98 1.67 -13.95
N SER A 164 -9.74 2.54 -14.62
CA SER A 164 -10.44 3.65 -13.98
C SER A 164 -11.86 3.74 -14.51
N ASN A 165 -12.79 3.08 -13.82
CA ASN A 165 -14.20 3.01 -14.23
C ASN A 165 -15.00 4.28 -13.84
N LYS A 166 -14.44 5.14 -12.99
CA LYS A 166 -15.06 6.39 -12.51
C LYS A 166 -13.98 7.45 -12.31
N ALA A 167 -14.37 8.72 -12.33
CA ALA A 167 -13.48 9.79 -11.91
C ALA A 167 -13.00 9.53 -10.47
N ASP A 168 -11.71 9.71 -10.23
CA ASP A 168 -11.06 9.62 -8.93
C ASP A 168 -11.09 8.20 -8.29
N HIS A 169 -11.19 7.15 -9.11
CA HIS A 169 -11.14 5.76 -8.66
C HIS A 169 -10.22 4.91 -9.53
N ILE A 170 -9.14 4.40 -8.92
CA ILE A 170 -8.16 3.54 -9.56
C ILE A 170 -8.34 2.11 -9.07
N VAL A 171 -8.47 1.16 -9.99
CA VAL A 171 -8.45 -0.28 -9.71
C VAL A 171 -7.11 -0.84 -10.15
N ARG A 172 -6.37 -1.41 -9.20
CA ARG A 172 -5.12 -2.12 -9.40
C ARG A 172 -5.37 -3.62 -9.26
N THR A 173 -5.23 -4.38 -10.34
CA THR A 173 -5.38 -5.84 -10.34
C THR A 173 -4.03 -6.49 -10.61
N LYS A 174 -3.63 -7.46 -9.79
CA LYS A 174 -2.40 -8.22 -9.95
C LYS A 174 -2.68 -9.65 -10.40
N THR A 175 -1.90 -10.16 -11.35
CA THR A 175 -1.91 -11.55 -11.81
C THR A 175 -0.48 -12.07 -11.98
N ASP A 176 -0.34 -13.39 -12.14
CA ASP A 176 0.90 -14.04 -12.57
C ASP A 176 2.14 -13.71 -11.71
N CYS A 177 1.94 -13.60 -10.40
CA CYS A 177 2.98 -13.25 -9.43
C CYS A 177 4.02 -14.36 -9.23
N LYS A 178 5.30 -13.98 -9.14
CA LYS A 178 6.45 -14.87 -8.89
C LYS A 178 7.28 -14.37 -7.70
N ASN A 179 7.66 -15.28 -6.81
CA ASN A 179 8.49 -14.99 -5.61
C ASN A 179 9.87 -15.61 -5.71
#